data_AF-A0AA41L8H5-F1
#
_entry.id   AF-A0AA41L8H5-F1
#
_cell.length_a   1.000
_cell.length_b   1.000
_cell.length_c   1.000
_cell.angle_alpha   90.00
_cell.angle_beta   90.00
_cell.angle_gamma   90.00
#
_symmetry.space_group_name_H-M   'P 1'
#
loop_
_entity.id
_entity.type
_entity.pdbx_description
1 polymer ?
#
loop_
_entity_poly.entity_id
_entity_poly.type
_entity_poly.pdbx_seq_one_letter_code
_entity_poly.pdbx_strand_id
1 'polypeptide(L)'
;MTANFDSLEYANILTEAGETPLQAAAHAKAMSNAMAAIAALAAKVDGQDSKIERATNGQDSKIDKLGSKMDVQTAELKSMIAALDAKVERTSKESTRWLMGTMISLGLLQSSMIAALALKLIH
;
A
#
# COMPACT_ATOMS: atom_id res chain seq x y z
N MET A 1 -27.06 24.94 4.32
CA MET A 1 -28.01 26.07 4.24
C MET A 1 -29.22 25.70 5.09
N THR A 2 -29.33 26.19 6.33
CA THR A 2 -30.52 25.97 7.16
C THR A 2 -31.37 27.23 7.04
N ALA A 3 -32.50 27.15 6.34
CA ALA A 3 -33.48 28.22 6.36
C ALA A 3 -33.98 28.39 7.81
N ASN A 4 -33.96 29.62 8.32
CA ASN A 4 -34.49 29.90 9.65
C ASN A 4 -36.02 29.74 9.59
N PHE A 5 -36.54 28.79 10.35
CA PHE A 5 -37.98 28.57 10.47
C PHE A 5 -38.59 29.62 11.40
N ASP A 6 -39.49 30.45 10.88
CA ASP A 6 -40.26 31.41 11.68
C ASP A 6 -41.51 30.75 12.26
N SER A 7 -41.40 30.31 13.51
CA SER A 7 -42.52 29.66 14.21
C SER A 7 -43.72 30.60 14.45
N LEU A 8 -43.50 31.92 14.51
CA LEU A 8 -44.56 32.89 14.79
C LEU A 8 -45.37 33.17 13.53
N GLU A 9 -44.68 33.37 12.40
CA GLU A 9 -45.33 33.48 11.09
C GLU A 9 -46.11 32.20 10.76
N TYR A 10 -45.54 31.02 11.01
CA TYR A 10 -46.22 29.75 10.80
C TYR A 10 -47.48 29.57 11.67
N ALA A 11 -47.43 29.98 12.95
CA ALA A 11 -48.61 29.96 13.82
C ALA A 11 -49.72 30.91 13.35
N ASN A 12 -49.34 32.10 12.84
CA ASN A 12 -50.30 33.06 12.30
C ASN A 12 -51.01 32.50 11.06
N ILE A 13 -50.27 31.88 10.14
CA ILE A 13 -50.83 31.24 8.94
C ILE A 13 -51.83 30.14 9.32
N LEU A 14 -51.53 29.30 10.31
CA LEU A 14 -52.45 28.25 10.77
C LEU A 14 -53.72 28.82 11.41
N THR A 15 -53.58 29.92 12.15
CA THR A 15 -54.72 30.61 12.76
C THR A 15 -55.62 31.23 11.68
N GLU A 16 -55.03 31.85 10.66
CA GLU A 16 -55.74 32.36 9.47
C GLU A 16 -56.43 31.25 8.67
N ALA A 17 -55.84 30.05 8.65
CA ALA A 17 -56.42 28.85 8.04
C ALA A 17 -57.56 28.22 8.87
N GLY A 18 -57.89 28.77 10.04
CA GLY A 18 -59.01 28.35 10.88
C GLY A 18 -58.65 27.39 12.02
N GLU A 19 -57.36 27.11 12.28
CA GLU A 19 -56.97 26.44 13.51
C GLU A 19 -57.15 27.35 14.73
N THR A 20 -57.45 26.76 15.89
CA THR A 20 -57.46 27.55 17.14
C THR A 20 -56.05 28.04 17.47
N PRO A 21 -55.90 29.20 18.13
CA PRO A 21 -54.56 29.72 18.49
C PRO A 21 -53.72 28.73 19.30
N LEU A 22 -54.35 27.89 20.12
CA LEU A 22 -53.66 26.87 20.91
C LEU A 22 -53.10 25.74 20.03
N GLN A 23 -53.87 25.27 19.04
CA GLN A 23 -53.44 24.24 18.09
C GLN A 23 -52.34 24.77 17.16
N ALA A 24 -52.53 25.97 16.62
CA ALA A 24 -51.54 26.64 15.78
C ALA A 24 -50.19 26.81 16.52
N ALA A 25 -50.22 27.23 17.79
CA ALA A 25 -49.02 27.33 18.62
C ALA A 25 -48.38 25.97 18.90
N ALA A 26 -49.16 24.92 19.12
CA ALA A 26 -48.65 23.56 19.31
C ALA A 26 -47.97 23.02 18.05
N HIS A 27 -48.57 23.23 16.87
CA HIS A 27 -47.99 22.88 15.57
C HIS A 27 -46.70 23.65 15.30
N ALA A 28 -46.69 24.97 15.51
CA ALA A 28 -45.50 25.79 15.34
C ALA A 28 -44.34 25.34 16.25
N LYS A 29 -44.64 25.00 17.50
CA LYS A 29 -43.64 24.49 18.44
C LYS A 29 -43.09 23.13 18.01
N ALA A 30 -43.96 22.21 17.58
CA ALA A 30 -43.53 20.89 17.09
C ALA A 30 -42.64 21.03 15.84
N MET A 31 -43.04 21.88 14.90
CA MET A 31 -42.28 22.15 13.68
C MET A 31 -40.92 22.81 13.97
N SER A 32 -40.88 23.79 14.88
CA SER A 32 -39.63 24.41 15.33
C SER A 32 -38.66 23.39 15.94
N ASN A 33 -39.16 22.47 16.76
CA ASN A 33 -38.35 21.40 17.34
C ASN A 33 -37.83 20.43 16.26
N ALA A 34 -38.67 20.09 15.28
CA ALA A 34 -38.28 19.23 14.16
C ALA A 34 -37.18 19.89 13.32
N MET A 35 -37.32 21.19 13.00
CA MET A 35 -36.31 21.94 12.26
C MET A 35 -34.98 22.02 13.01
N ALA A 36 -35.01 22.23 14.33
CA ALA A 36 -33.80 22.21 15.17
C ALA A 36 -33.12 20.83 15.15
N ALA A 37 -33.90 19.74 15.24
CA ALA A 37 -33.37 18.39 15.16
C ALA A 37 -32.75 18.08 13.78
N ILE A 38 -33.39 18.52 12.70
CA ILE A 38 -32.87 18.39 11.33
C ILE A 38 -31.56 19.15 11.17
N ALA A 39 -31.48 20.39 11.67
CA ALA A 39 -30.25 21.18 11.62
C ALA A 39 -29.10 20.50 12.39
N ALA A 40 -29.38 19.96 13.58
CA ALA A 40 -28.40 19.21 14.36
C ALA A 40 -27.94 17.92 13.65
N LEU A 41 -28.87 17.21 13.00
CA LEU A 41 -28.55 16.01 12.23
C LEU A 41 -27.71 16.34 10.99
N ALA A 42 -28.06 17.40 10.26
CA ALA A 42 -27.28 17.87 9.11
C ALA A 42 -25.84 18.20 9.52
N ALA A 43 -25.64 18.95 10.61
CA ALA A 43 -24.31 19.24 11.13
C ALA A 43 -23.54 17.98 11.54
N LYS A 44 -24.24 16.96 12.07
CA LYS A 44 -23.62 15.67 12.41
C LYS A 44 -23.21 14.90 11.16
N VAL A 45 -24.02 14.91 10.10
CA VAL A 45 -23.70 14.30 8.80
C VAL A 45 -22.49 14.99 8.17
N ASP A 46 -22.48 16.32 8.09
CA ASP A 46 -21.32 17.09 7.57
C ASP A 46 -20.04 16.77 8.37
N GLY A 47 -20.18 16.64 9.69
CA GLY A 47 -19.08 16.25 10.57
C GLY A 47 -18.62 14.80 10.37
N GLN A 48 -19.51 13.88 10.01
CA GLN A 48 -19.16 12.51 9.65
C GLN A 48 -18.50 12.43 8.28
N ASP A 49 -19.01 13.15 7.28
CA ASP A 49 -18.41 13.24 5.95
C ASP A 49 -16.98 13.77 6.02
N SER A 50 -16.77 14.84 6.80
CA SER A 50 -15.43 15.39 7.07
C SER A 50 -14.49 14.40 7.79
N LYS A 51 -15.02 13.47 8.59
CA LYS A 51 -14.22 12.41 9.24
C LYS A 51 -13.89 11.30 8.26
N ILE A 52 -14.84 10.91 7.42
CA ILE A 52 -14.66 9.91 6.38
C ILE A 52 -13.60 10.39 5.38
N GLU A 53 -13.70 11.62 4.88
CA GLU A 53 -12.74 12.20 3.95
C GLU A 53 -11.31 12.18 4.52
N ARG A 54 -11.14 12.60 5.79
CA ARG A 54 -9.83 12.52 6.47
C ARG A 54 -9.32 11.10 6.63
N ALA A 55 -10.21 10.15 6.93
CA ALA A 55 -9.83 8.75 7.06
C ALA A 55 -9.40 8.16 5.70
N THR A 56 -10.14 8.44 4.63
CA THR A 56 -9.83 8.03 3.26
C THR A 56 -8.49 8.59 2.81
N ASN A 57 -8.29 9.91 2.90
CA ASN A 57 -7.02 10.56 2.53
C ASN A 57 -5.83 10.02 3.35
N GLY A 58 -6.06 9.70 4.63
CA GLY A 58 -5.06 9.08 5.50
C GLY A 58 -4.75 7.63 5.12
N GLN A 59 -5.72 6.88 4.59
CA GLN A 59 -5.51 5.52 4.07
C GLN A 59 -4.78 5.55 2.73
N ASP A 60 -5.14 6.44 1.81
CA ASP A 60 -4.45 6.59 0.51
C ASP A 60 -2.96 6.91 0.73
N SER A 61 -2.66 7.86 1.62
CA SER A 61 -1.28 8.19 1.99
C SER A 61 -0.49 6.99 2.56
N LYS A 62 -1.16 6.08 3.28
CA LYS A 62 -0.53 4.86 3.80
C LYS A 62 -0.31 3.83 2.70
N ILE A 63 -1.27 3.69 1.78
CA ILE A 63 -1.17 2.81 0.62
C ILE A 63 0.01 3.25 -0.26
N ASP A 64 0.13 4.54 -0.57
CA ASP A 64 1.24 5.07 -1.37
C ASP A 64 2.60 4.82 -0.71
N LYS A 65 2.68 5.00 0.61
CA LYS A 65 3.90 4.74 1.37
C LYS A 65 4.27 3.25 1.37
N LEU A 66 3.28 2.36 1.45
CA LEU A 66 3.49 0.92 1.37
C LEU A 66 3.91 0.50 -0.04
N GLY A 67 3.29 1.04 -1.09
CA GLY A 67 3.68 0.84 -2.48
C GLY A 67 5.14 1.22 -2.71
N SER A 68 5.52 2.42 -2.27
CA SER A 68 6.91 2.91 -2.37
C SER A 68 7.91 2.00 -1.65
N LYS A 69 7.56 1.50 -0.45
CA LYS A 69 8.42 0.54 0.27
C LYS A 69 8.57 -0.79 -0.46
N MET A 70 7.47 -1.29 -1.04
CA MET A 70 7.46 -2.52 -1.80
C MET A 70 8.32 -2.40 -3.06
N ASP A 71 8.27 -1.25 -3.75
CA ASP A 71 9.11 -0.98 -4.92
C ASP A 71 10.59 -0.98 -4.56
N VAL A 72 10.96 -0.32 -3.45
CA VAL A 72 12.34 -0.31 -2.94
C VAL A 72 12.80 -1.73 -2.59
N GLN A 73 12.00 -2.48 -1.84
CA GLN A 73 12.33 -3.86 -1.47
C GLN A 73 12.46 -4.77 -2.71
N THR A 74 11.60 -4.57 -3.71
CA THR A 74 11.67 -5.32 -4.97
C THR A 74 12.96 -5.00 -5.72
N ALA A 75 13.36 -3.73 -5.76
CA ALA A 75 14.63 -3.31 -6.38
C ALA A 75 15.84 -3.88 -5.63
N GLU A 76 15.84 -3.84 -4.30
CA GLU A 76 16.89 -4.43 -3.47
C GLU A 76 17.02 -5.93 -3.69
N LEU A 77 15.91 -6.67 -3.67
CA LEU A 77 15.91 -8.12 -3.93
C LEU A 77 16.43 -8.45 -5.33
N LYS A 78 16.00 -7.71 -6.36
CA LYS A 78 16.54 -7.87 -7.72
C LYS A 78 18.05 -7.65 -7.78
N SER A 79 18.55 -6.63 -7.07
CA SER A 79 19.99 -6.36 -6.99
C SER A 79 20.74 -7.48 -6.26
N MET A 80 20.17 -8.03 -5.19
CA MET A 80 20.77 -9.15 -4.45
C MET A 80 20.83 -10.42 -5.30
N ILE A 81 19.76 -10.72 -6.06
CA ILE A 81 19.73 -11.85 -7.00
C ILE A 81 20.82 -11.68 -8.06
N ALA A 82 20.90 -10.50 -8.70
CA ALA A 82 21.92 -10.24 -9.72
C ALA A 82 23.35 -10.37 -9.16
N ALA A 83 23.58 -9.89 -7.93
CA ALA A 83 24.87 -10.04 -7.26
C ALA A 83 25.20 -11.51 -6.95
N LEU A 84 24.20 -12.30 -6.56
CA LEU A 84 24.36 -13.72 -6.29
C LEU A 84 24.66 -14.50 -7.58
N ASP A 85 23.95 -14.21 -8.66
CA ASP A 85 24.19 -14.80 -9.99
C ASP A 85 25.62 -14.54 -10.45
N ALA A 86 26.10 -13.30 -10.32
CA ALA A 86 27.47 -12.93 -10.66
C ALA A 86 28.51 -13.70 -9.80
N LYS A 87 28.23 -13.91 -8.51
CA LYS A 87 29.10 -14.68 -7.62
C LYS A 87 29.12 -16.17 -8.00
N VAL A 88 27.97 -16.73 -8.36
CA VAL A 88 27.86 -18.12 -8.83
C VAL A 88 28.64 -18.30 -10.14
N GLU A 89 28.47 -17.40 -11.10
CA GLU A 89 29.19 -17.45 -12.38
C GLU A 89 30.71 -17.36 -12.16
N ARG A 90 31.16 -16.44 -11.30
CA ARG A 90 32.57 -16.31 -10.96
C ARG A 90 33.13 -17.57 -10.33
N THR A 91 32.43 -18.12 -9.34
CA THR A 91 32.85 -19.34 -8.63
C THR A 91 32.90 -20.54 -9.56
N SER A 92 31.93 -20.64 -10.49
CA SER A 92 31.91 -21.67 -11.53
C SER A 92 33.13 -21.55 -12.44
N LYS A 93 33.43 -20.36 -12.97
CA LYS A 93 34.62 -20.11 -13.80
C LYS A 93 35.92 -20.41 -13.07
N GLU A 94 36.03 -20.01 -11.81
CA GLU A 94 37.21 -20.28 -10.98
C GLU A 94 37.38 -21.79 -10.75
N SER A 95 36.30 -22.51 -10.46
CA SER A 95 36.30 -23.98 -10.31
C SER A 95 36.70 -24.68 -11.61
N THR A 96 36.12 -24.31 -12.75
CA THR A 96 36.48 -24.87 -14.06
C THR A 96 37.96 -24.63 -14.37
N ARG A 97 38.46 -23.41 -14.12
CA ARG A 97 39.88 -23.09 -14.35
C ARG A 97 40.79 -23.91 -13.46
N TRP A 98 40.44 -24.10 -12.18
CA TRP A 98 41.20 -24.94 -11.27
C TRP A 98 41.23 -26.41 -11.72
N LEU A 99 40.07 -26.96 -12.10
CA LEU A 99 39.95 -28.33 -12.61
C LEU A 99 40.75 -28.56 -13.90
N MET A 100 40.74 -27.59 -14.83
CA MET A 100 41.56 -27.68 -16.05
C MET A 100 43.05 -27.65 -15.72
N GLY A 101 43.47 -26.80 -14.79
CA GLY A 101 44.85 -26.73 -14.32
C GLY A 101 45.33 -28.05 -13.70
N THR A 102 44.50 -28.71 -12.89
CA THR A 102 44.82 -30.01 -12.30
C THR A 102 44.83 -31.14 -13.32
N MET A 103 43.90 -31.16 -14.29
CA MET A 103 43.91 -32.17 -15.36
C MET A 103 45.17 -32.06 -16.23
N ILE A 104 45.58 -30.85 -16.61
CA ILE A 104 46.79 -30.64 -17.42
C ILE A 104 48.03 -31.12 -16.67
N SER A 105 48.18 -30.76 -15.38
CA SER A 105 49.34 -31.17 -14.60
C SER A 105 49.41 -32.69 -14.39
N LEU A 106 48.27 -33.34 -14.16
CA LEU A 106 48.15 -34.81 -14.10
C LEU A 106 48.56 -35.46 -15.44
N GLY A 107 48.08 -34.93 -16.57
CA GLY A 107 48.42 -35.46 -17.90
C GLY A 107 49.91 -35.33 -18.24
N LEU A 108 50.53 -34.21 -17.87
CA LEU A 108 51.98 -34.00 -18.04
C LEU A 108 52.79 -34.99 -17.17
N LEU A 109 52.35 -35.23 -15.93
CA LEU A 109 53.00 -36.18 -15.02
C LEU A 109 52.88 -37.63 -15.51
N GLN A 110 51.70 -38.03 -16.03
CA GLN A 110 51.52 -39.35 -16.62
C GLN A 110 52.39 -39.55 -17.86
N SER A 111 52.46 -38.54 -18.73
CA SER A 111 53.28 -38.59 -19.94
C SER A 111 54.78 -38.74 -19.62
N SER A 112 55.28 -38.03 -18.61
CA SER A 112 56.68 -38.14 -18.19
C SER A 112 57.00 -39.51 -17.57
N MET A 113 56.07 -40.11 -16.82
CA MET A 113 56.23 -41.47 -16.30
C MET A 113 56.32 -42.52 -17.42
N ILE A 114 55.46 -42.42 -18.45
CA ILE A 114 55.50 -43.32 -19.61
C ILE A 114 56.82 -43.17 -20.37
N ALA A 115 57.27 -41.93 -20.61
CA ALA A 115 58.53 -41.66 -21.28
C ALA A 115 59.73 -42.23 -20.51
N ALA A 116 59.74 -42.09 -19.18
CA ALA A 116 60.79 -42.65 -18.32
C ALA A 116 60.82 -44.18 -18.36
N LEU A 117 59.66 -44.84 -18.35
CA LEU A 117 59.56 -46.30 -18.49
C LEU A 117 60.03 -46.78 -19.86
N ALA A 118 59.69 -46.07 -20.94
CA ALA A 118 60.15 -46.40 -22.29
C ALA A 118 61.68 -46.28 -22.42
N LEU A 119 62.28 -45.21 -21.87
CA LEU A 119 63.74 -45.03 -21.85
C LEU A 119 64.47 -46.15 -21.09
N LYS A 120 63.87 -46.65 -20.00
CA LYS A 120 64.41 -47.76 -19.20
C LYS A 120 64.30 -49.12 -19.90
N LEU A 121 63.41 -49.28 -20.87
CA LEU A 121 63.29 -50.52 -21.66
C LEU A 121 64.26 -50.58 -22.85
N ILE A 122 64.78 -49.43 -23.29
CA ILE A 122 65.67 -49.32 -24.46
C ILE A 122 67.16 -49.39 -24.06
N HIS A 123 67.51 -49.04 -22.82
CA HIS A 123 68.85 -49.20 -22.23
C HIS A 123 68.92 -50.44 -21.35
#